data_AF-A0A935K4W4-F1
#
_entry.id   AF-A0A935K4W4-F1
#
_cell.length_a   1.000
_cell.length_b   1.000
_cell.length_c   1.000
_cell.angle_alpha   90.00
_cell.angle_beta   90.00
_cell.angle_gamma   90.00
#
_symmetry.space_group_name_H-M   'P 1'
#
loop_
_entity.id
_entity.type
_entity.pdbx_description
1 polymer ?
#
loop_
_entity_poly.entity_id
_entity_poly.type
_entity_poly.pdbx_seq_one_letter_code
_entity_poly.pdbx_strand_id
1 'polypeptide(L)'
;MKSVLLILVVILTVAATGFAGDDYTLTGSVARRSAKVTLKDGKLKPEFTLLVYLQFRNDSSGPMIIFKPDYFRGNRNLVFLSSIANTADTTTLPWKDPWKNRYDSFGDLLRRLDGASVPTGQMKIVEPSTSYEFHQTFTLEAGYTIDESAARSAFPKLKRDWGTIEAEIIKSEYPSFRVEFQVSSASYKEDPTLLRTLNSRWKKFGQLPLDGHNYILRSQPIVND
;
A
#
# COMPACT_ATOMS: atom_id res chain seq x y z
N MET A 1 -6.01 45.80 -12.54
CA MET A 1 -5.36 44.67 -13.24
C MET A 1 -5.14 43.56 -12.20
N LYS A 2 -5.76 42.39 -12.40
CA LYS A 2 -5.65 41.26 -11.47
C LYS A 2 -4.41 40.44 -11.82
N SER A 3 -3.44 40.39 -10.91
CA SER A 3 -2.27 39.51 -11.02
C SER A 3 -2.71 38.08 -10.73
N VAL A 4 -2.61 37.20 -11.73
CA VAL A 4 -2.83 35.76 -11.58
C VAL A 4 -1.52 35.16 -11.07
N LEU A 5 -1.54 34.66 -9.83
CA LEU A 5 -0.43 33.92 -9.24
C LEU A 5 -0.45 32.49 -9.81
N LEU A 6 0.49 32.19 -10.70
CA LEU A 6 0.70 30.86 -11.24
C LEU A 6 1.43 30.02 -10.19
N ILE A 7 0.75 29.09 -9.52
CA ILE A 7 1.39 28.13 -8.62
C ILE A 7 2.01 27.03 -9.48
N LEU A 8 3.33 27.11 -9.65
CA LEU A 8 4.14 26.07 -10.29
C LEU A 8 4.37 24.95 -9.27
N VAL A 9 3.67 23.82 -9.42
CA VAL A 9 3.96 22.61 -8.65
C VAL A 9 5.16 21.92 -9.29
N VAL A 10 6.35 22.10 -8.70
CA VAL A 10 7.56 21.38 -9.11
C VAL A 10 7.55 20.01 -8.46
N ILE A 11 7.28 18.97 -9.25
CA ILE A 11 7.47 17.58 -8.82
C ILE A 11 8.96 17.28 -8.92
N LEU A 12 9.67 17.34 -7.79
CA LEU A 12 11.05 16.85 -7.69
C LEU A 12 11.03 15.32 -7.73
N THR A 13 11.37 14.74 -8.87
CA THR A 13 11.72 13.33 -8.98
C THR A 13 13.11 13.11 -8.40
N VAL A 14 13.17 12.76 -7.11
CA VAL A 14 14.40 12.24 -6.51
C VAL A 14 14.64 10.85 -7.10
N ALA A 15 15.65 10.73 -7.96
CA ALA A 15 16.14 9.45 -8.44
C ALA A 15 16.75 8.68 -7.26
N ALA A 16 15.94 7.85 -6.61
CA ALA A 16 16.42 6.89 -5.62
C ALA A 16 17.11 5.73 -6.35
N THR A 17 18.40 5.55 -6.09
CA THR A 17 19.21 4.44 -6.60
C THR A 17 18.76 3.11 -5.99
N GLY A 18 18.32 2.20 -6.88
CA GLY A 18 18.45 0.75 -6.81
C GLY A 18 17.61 0.00 -5.78
N PHE A 19 16.56 -0.71 -6.23
CA PHE A 19 16.25 -2.11 -5.89
C PHE A 19 15.11 -2.65 -6.80
N ALA A 20 15.23 -3.93 -7.17
CA ALA A 20 14.52 -4.67 -8.23
C ALA A 20 13.02 -4.32 -8.45
N GLY A 21 12.56 -4.01 -9.67
CA GLY A 21 13.17 -4.18 -10.98
C GLY A 21 12.89 -3.01 -11.92
N ASP A 22 13.81 -2.80 -12.85
CA ASP A 22 13.80 -1.73 -13.88
C ASP A 22 12.57 -1.79 -14.81
N ASP A 23 11.74 -2.81 -14.64
CA ASP A 23 10.55 -3.10 -15.44
C ASP A 23 9.32 -2.30 -15.01
N TYR A 24 9.30 -1.69 -13.83
CA TYR A 24 8.18 -0.85 -13.41
C TYR A 24 8.56 0.20 -12.37
N THR A 25 7.72 1.23 -12.26
CA THR A 25 7.74 2.20 -11.17
C THR A 25 6.38 2.23 -10.48
N LEU A 26 6.34 2.16 -9.16
CA LEU A 26 5.14 2.42 -8.37
C LEU A 26 5.36 3.67 -7.52
N THR A 27 4.66 4.76 -7.82
CA THR A 27 4.69 6.00 -7.04
C THR A 27 3.40 6.18 -6.26
N GLY A 28 3.38 7.09 -5.29
CA GLY A 28 2.15 7.43 -4.59
C GLY A 28 2.22 8.71 -3.79
N SER A 29 1.06 9.10 -3.28
CA SER A 29 0.86 10.28 -2.43
C SER A 29 -0.19 10.00 -1.36
N VAL A 30 0.00 10.62 -0.20
CA VAL A 30 -1.00 10.58 0.88
C VAL A 30 -2.17 11.48 0.49
N ALA A 31 -3.35 10.90 0.36
CA ALA A 31 -4.59 11.61 0.03
C ALA A 31 -5.30 12.11 1.29
N ARG A 32 -5.36 11.27 2.31
CA ARG A 32 -6.07 11.54 3.55
C ARG A 32 -5.45 10.77 4.70
N ARG A 33 -5.37 11.42 5.85
CA ARG A 33 -5.06 10.81 7.15
C ARG A 33 -6.24 11.04 8.07
N SER A 34 -6.60 10.01 8.80
CA SER A 34 -7.59 10.10 9.87
C SER A 34 -7.20 9.11 10.95
N ALA A 35 -7.68 9.34 12.16
CA ALA A 35 -7.53 8.41 13.24
C ALA A 35 -8.91 8.10 13.78
N LYS A 36 -9.09 6.92 14.34
CA LYS A 36 -10.19 6.58 15.24
C LYS A 36 -9.59 6.45 16.62
N VAL A 37 -9.99 7.31 17.54
CA VAL A 37 -9.44 7.31 18.90
C VAL A 37 -10.43 6.65 19.85
N THR A 38 -9.99 5.62 20.57
CA THR A 38 -10.77 5.01 21.67
C THR A 38 -10.09 5.32 23.00
N LEU A 39 -10.86 5.53 24.06
CA LEU A 39 -10.34 5.63 25.42
C LEU A 39 -10.43 4.24 26.07
N LYS A 40 -9.30 3.71 26.55
CA LYS A 40 -9.26 2.46 27.31
C LYS A 40 -8.33 2.64 28.50
N ASP A 41 -8.83 2.38 29.71
CA ASP A 41 -8.06 2.51 30.97
C ASP A 41 -7.44 3.91 31.12
N GLY A 42 -8.17 4.95 30.71
CA GLY A 42 -7.72 6.35 30.74
C GLY A 42 -6.71 6.74 29.66
N LYS A 43 -6.23 5.79 28.86
CA LYS A 43 -5.26 6.00 27.76
C LYS A 43 -5.96 6.09 26.40
N LEU A 44 -5.48 6.98 25.54
CA LEU A 44 -5.93 7.05 24.16
C LEU A 44 -5.33 5.88 23.37
N LYS A 45 -6.17 5.20 22.60
CA LYS A 45 -5.80 4.13 21.67
C LYS A 45 -6.24 4.54 20.27
N PRO A 46 -5.34 5.16 19.49
CA PRO A 46 -5.62 5.53 18.12
C PRO A 46 -5.49 4.33 17.18
N GLU A 47 -6.38 4.28 16.20
CA GLU A 47 -6.28 3.43 15.01
C GLU A 47 -6.28 4.36 13.81
N PHE A 48 -5.15 4.45 13.11
CA PHE A 48 -4.96 5.37 12.00
C PHE A 48 -5.47 4.76 10.71
N THR A 49 -6.16 5.56 9.90
CA THR A 49 -6.58 5.23 8.55
C THR A 49 -5.90 6.18 7.57
N LEU A 50 -5.14 5.60 6.66
CA LEU A 50 -4.37 6.28 5.63
C LEU A 50 -4.93 5.93 4.26
N LEU A 51 -5.40 6.92 3.50
CA LEU A 51 -5.74 6.77 2.09
C LEU A 51 -4.54 7.22 1.25
N VAL A 52 -4.04 6.33 0.41
CA VAL A 52 -2.89 6.56 -0.47
C VAL A 52 -3.35 6.42 -1.92
N TYR A 53 -3.08 7.42 -2.76
CA TYR A 53 -3.16 7.28 -4.22
C TYR A 53 -1.86 6.69 -4.73
N LEU A 54 -1.95 5.74 -5.64
CA LEU A 54 -0.83 4.99 -6.20
C LEU A 54 -0.92 4.98 -7.72
N GLN A 55 0.22 5.09 -8.38
CA GLN A 55 0.35 4.97 -9.82
C GLN A 55 1.41 3.93 -10.15
N PHE A 56 0.98 2.84 -10.76
CA PHE A 56 1.87 1.85 -11.35
C PHE A 56 2.17 2.25 -12.79
N ARG A 57 3.44 2.39 -13.16
CA ARG A 57 3.91 2.62 -14.52
C ARG A 57 4.70 1.41 -14.99
N ASN A 58 4.31 0.84 -16.13
CA ASN A 58 5.07 -0.24 -16.75
C ASN A 58 6.23 0.36 -17.55
N ASP A 59 7.45 0.16 -17.07
CA ASP A 59 8.70 0.64 -17.68
C ASP A 59 9.39 -0.45 -18.53
N SER A 60 8.84 -1.68 -18.52
CA SER A 60 9.36 -2.79 -19.29
C SER A 60 8.96 -2.72 -20.76
N SER A 61 9.64 -3.51 -21.58
CA SER A 61 9.36 -3.64 -23.01
C SER A 61 8.11 -4.48 -23.35
N GLY A 62 7.53 -5.17 -22.36
CA GLY A 62 6.39 -6.07 -22.54
C GLY A 62 5.22 -5.75 -21.60
N PRO A 63 4.02 -6.31 -21.84
CA PRO A 63 2.90 -6.10 -20.92
C PRO A 63 3.19 -6.70 -19.54
N MET A 64 2.72 -6.03 -18.49
CA MET A 64 2.81 -6.54 -17.11
C MET A 64 1.44 -6.88 -16.57
N ILE A 65 1.37 -7.98 -15.83
CA ILE A 65 0.16 -8.46 -15.16
C ILE A 65 0.30 -8.13 -13.68
N ILE A 66 -0.59 -7.28 -13.17
CA ILE A 66 -0.63 -6.89 -11.75
C ILE A 66 -1.97 -7.25 -11.13
N PHE A 67 -1.99 -7.47 -9.82
CA PHE A 67 -3.26 -7.62 -9.11
C PHE A 67 -4.01 -6.29 -9.08
N LYS A 68 -5.32 -6.36 -9.28
CA LYS A 68 -6.20 -5.23 -8.98
C LYS A 68 -6.26 -5.05 -7.46
N PRO A 69 -6.02 -3.83 -6.95
CA PRO A 69 -5.93 -3.57 -5.51
C PRO A 69 -7.18 -3.97 -4.73
N ASP A 70 -8.38 -3.77 -5.29
CA ASP A 70 -9.66 -4.12 -4.65
C ASP A 70 -9.82 -5.64 -4.43
N TYR A 71 -9.16 -6.43 -5.28
CA TYR A 71 -9.24 -7.89 -5.27
C TYR A 71 -7.98 -8.54 -4.70
N PHE A 72 -6.97 -7.76 -4.34
CA PHE A 72 -5.75 -8.27 -3.72
C PHE A 72 -6.06 -8.84 -2.33
N ARG A 73 -5.66 -10.09 -2.07
CA ARG A 73 -5.82 -10.77 -0.76
C ARG A 73 -4.48 -11.21 -0.17
N GLY A 74 -3.37 -10.70 -0.69
CA GLY A 74 -2.03 -10.92 -0.14
C GLY A 74 -1.70 -9.98 1.01
N ASN A 75 -0.44 -10.01 1.43
CA ASN A 75 0.11 -9.10 2.43
C ASN A 75 0.23 -7.69 1.86
N ARG A 76 -0.32 -6.72 2.60
CA ARG A 76 -0.16 -5.29 2.33
C ARG A 76 0.63 -4.73 3.49
N ASN A 77 1.77 -4.10 3.24
CA ASN A 77 2.63 -3.56 4.28
C ASN A 77 2.90 -2.09 4.03
N LEU A 78 3.03 -1.32 5.12
CA LEU A 78 3.68 -0.03 5.09
C LEU A 78 5.05 -0.15 5.75
N VAL A 79 6.09 0.16 4.98
CA VAL A 79 7.47 0.15 5.45
C VAL A 79 7.87 1.60 5.71
N PHE A 80 7.84 2.02 6.97
CA PHE A 80 8.23 3.36 7.38
C PHE A 80 9.75 3.50 7.32
N LEU A 81 10.22 4.65 6.81
CA LEU A 81 11.63 4.94 6.59
C LEU A 81 12.05 6.12 7.47
N SER A 82 13.19 6.00 8.16
CA SER A 82 13.74 7.09 8.97
C SER A 82 14.24 8.28 8.14
N SER A 83 14.52 8.06 6.85
CA SER A 83 14.92 9.07 5.88
C SER A 83 14.51 8.65 4.47
N ILE A 84 14.25 9.62 3.59
CA ILE A 84 13.99 9.38 2.17
C ILE A 84 15.24 8.81 1.47
N ALA A 85 16.44 9.20 1.92
CA ALA A 85 17.72 8.81 1.33
C ALA A 85 18.31 7.52 1.90
N ASN A 86 17.91 7.11 3.10
CA ASN A 86 18.44 5.91 3.76
C ASN A 86 17.33 4.88 3.99
N THR A 87 17.44 3.76 3.28
CA THR A 87 16.44 2.69 3.29
C THR A 87 16.81 1.51 4.20
N ALA A 88 17.92 1.62 4.96
CA ALA A 88 18.39 0.57 5.86
C ALA A 88 17.62 0.55 7.18
N ASP A 89 17.27 1.73 7.72
CA ASP A 89 16.54 1.85 8.98
C ASP A 89 15.04 1.91 8.71
N THR A 90 14.40 0.75 8.78
CA THR A 90 12.97 0.60 8.47
C THR A 90 12.18 0.03 9.63
N THR A 91 10.95 0.52 9.77
CA THR A 91 9.95 -0.10 10.64
C THR A 91 8.81 -0.59 9.75
N THR A 92 8.65 -1.91 9.67
CA THR A 92 7.56 -2.50 8.89
C THR A 92 6.34 -2.67 9.77
N LEU A 93 5.28 -1.94 9.45
CA LEU A 93 3.99 -2.09 10.11
C LEU A 93 3.05 -2.86 9.17
N PRO A 94 2.57 -4.05 9.61
CA PRO A 94 1.62 -4.79 8.80
C PRO A 94 0.30 -4.03 8.75
N TRP A 95 -0.34 -4.06 7.58
CA TRP A 95 -1.72 -3.61 7.48
C TRP A 95 -2.62 -4.51 8.32
N LYS A 96 -3.51 -3.89 9.11
CA LYS A 96 -4.55 -4.61 9.83
C LYS A 96 -5.66 -5.00 8.86
N ASP A 97 -5.58 -6.21 8.32
CA ASP A 97 -6.63 -6.75 7.46
C ASP A 97 -7.93 -6.94 8.27
N PRO A 98 -9.01 -6.18 7.98
CA PRO A 98 -10.28 -6.33 8.69
C PRO A 98 -10.95 -7.69 8.43
N TRP A 99 -10.43 -8.47 7.47
CA TRP A 99 -10.94 -9.78 7.06
C TRP A 99 -10.04 -10.96 7.47
N LYS A 100 -8.93 -10.72 8.19
CA LYS A 100 -7.90 -11.74 8.53
C LYS A 100 -8.44 -13.03 9.19
N ASN A 101 -9.63 -12.96 9.79
CA ASN A 101 -10.25 -14.09 10.50
C ASN A 101 -11.51 -14.65 9.79
N ARG A 102 -11.76 -14.29 8.53
CA ARG A 102 -12.91 -14.79 7.76
C ARG A 102 -12.43 -15.60 6.56
N TYR A 103 -12.53 -16.92 6.66
CA TYR A 103 -12.25 -17.90 5.60
C TYR A 103 -10.79 -17.93 5.11
N ASP A 104 -10.37 -19.05 4.49
CA ASP A 104 -9.08 -19.15 3.78
C ASP A 104 -9.13 -18.36 2.46
N SER A 105 -9.30 -17.05 2.58
CA SER A 105 -9.41 -16.11 1.46
C SER A 105 -8.15 -16.08 0.58
N PHE A 106 -7.02 -16.55 1.14
CA PHE A 106 -5.76 -16.67 0.43
C PHE A 106 -5.72 -17.92 -0.45
N GLY A 107 -6.06 -19.10 0.09
CA GLY A 107 -6.20 -20.32 -0.70
C GLY A 107 -7.22 -20.17 -1.82
N ASP A 108 -8.35 -19.51 -1.55
CA ASP A 108 -9.36 -19.22 -2.56
C ASP A 108 -8.88 -18.25 -3.66
N LEU A 109 -8.03 -17.27 -3.32
CA LEU A 109 -7.40 -16.41 -4.33
C LEU A 109 -6.54 -17.27 -5.25
N LEU A 110 -5.63 -18.08 -4.69
CA LEU A 110 -4.70 -18.88 -5.48
C LEU A 110 -5.41 -19.90 -6.36
N ARG A 111 -6.45 -20.58 -5.84
CA ARG A 111 -7.27 -21.50 -6.63
C ARG A 111 -7.95 -20.81 -7.82
N ARG A 112 -8.42 -19.57 -7.66
CA ARG A 112 -9.02 -18.79 -8.76
C ARG A 112 -8.00 -18.34 -9.80
N LEU A 113 -6.73 -18.21 -9.42
CA LEU A 113 -5.65 -17.87 -10.35
C LEU A 113 -5.18 -19.08 -11.16
N ASP A 114 -5.40 -20.31 -10.69
CA ASP A 114 -4.99 -21.54 -11.39
C ASP A 114 -5.87 -21.88 -12.60
N GLY A 115 -5.90 -20.95 -13.56
CA GLY A 115 -6.59 -21.08 -14.84
C GLY A 115 -5.66 -20.88 -16.04
N ALA A 116 -6.16 -21.17 -17.23
CA ALA A 116 -5.40 -21.04 -18.49
C ALA A 116 -5.20 -19.57 -18.92
N SER A 117 -6.12 -18.68 -18.55
CA SER A 117 -6.13 -17.26 -18.91
C SER A 117 -5.96 -16.37 -17.69
N VAL A 118 -5.50 -15.14 -17.90
CA VAL A 118 -5.43 -14.11 -16.86
C VAL A 118 -6.87 -13.77 -16.41
N PRO A 119 -7.21 -13.91 -15.12
CA PRO A 119 -8.55 -13.62 -14.64
C PRO A 119 -8.72 -12.10 -14.53
N THR A 120 -9.36 -11.49 -15.54
CA THR A 120 -9.49 -10.03 -15.69
C THR A 120 -10.30 -9.35 -14.59
N GLY A 121 -11.05 -10.11 -13.78
CA GLY A 121 -11.72 -9.61 -12.59
C GLY A 121 -10.75 -9.23 -11.48
N GLN A 122 -9.69 -10.02 -11.29
CA GLN A 122 -8.72 -9.92 -10.19
C GLN A 122 -7.40 -9.29 -10.63
N MET A 123 -7.09 -9.36 -11.93
CA MET A 123 -5.83 -8.91 -12.50
C MET A 123 -6.04 -7.78 -13.51
N LYS A 124 -5.02 -6.96 -13.69
CA LYS A 124 -4.93 -5.89 -14.68
C LYS A 124 -3.69 -6.14 -15.53
N ILE A 125 -3.84 -6.08 -16.84
CA ILE A 125 -2.72 -5.99 -17.78
C ILE A 125 -2.43 -4.50 -17.99
N VAL A 126 -1.17 -4.13 -17.83
CA VAL A 126 -0.65 -2.78 -18.05
C VAL A 126 0.34 -2.86 -19.21
N GLU A 127 0.00 -2.19 -20.31
CA GLU A 127 0.83 -2.18 -21.53
C GLU A 127 2.14 -1.41 -21.31
N PRO A 128 3.20 -1.68 -22.10
CA PRO A 128 4.44 -0.93 -22.05
C PRO A 128 4.22 0.58 -22.09
N SER A 129 4.97 1.33 -21.28
CA SER A 129 4.92 2.80 -21.20
C SER A 129 3.56 3.38 -20.80
N THR A 130 2.63 2.56 -20.30
CA THR A 130 1.33 3.03 -19.77
C THR A 130 1.31 3.00 -18.26
N SER A 131 0.36 3.75 -17.67
CA SER A 131 0.14 3.77 -16.23
C SER A 131 -1.23 3.24 -15.84
N TYR A 132 -1.30 2.68 -14.64
CA TYR A 132 -2.53 2.29 -13.96
C TYR A 132 -2.58 2.95 -12.58
N GLU A 133 -3.61 3.78 -12.39
CA GLU A 133 -3.84 4.52 -11.16
C GLU A 133 -4.89 3.82 -10.30
N PHE A 134 -4.68 3.87 -9.00
CA PHE A 134 -5.58 3.30 -8.01
C PHE A 134 -5.36 3.96 -6.64
N HIS A 135 -6.22 3.64 -5.67
CA HIS A 135 -6.02 4.05 -4.29
C HIS A 135 -6.11 2.85 -3.35
N GLN A 136 -5.50 2.98 -2.18
CA GLN A 136 -5.55 1.98 -1.12
C GLN A 136 -5.72 2.64 0.24
N THR A 137 -6.51 1.98 1.08
CA THR A 137 -6.75 2.38 2.46
C THR A 137 -6.00 1.43 3.40
N PHE A 138 -5.12 1.99 4.23
CA PHE A 138 -4.37 1.27 5.24
C PHE A 138 -4.88 1.62 6.63
N THR A 139 -5.13 0.60 7.45
CA THR A 139 -5.42 0.74 8.88
C THR A 139 -4.22 0.31 9.69
N LEU A 140 -3.76 1.17 10.60
CA LEU A 140 -2.50 1.05 11.34
C LEU A 140 -2.70 1.37 12.82
N GLU A 141 -1.88 0.78 13.68
CA GLU A 141 -1.90 1.04 15.13
C GLU A 141 -0.69 1.87 15.60
N ALA A 142 0.27 2.15 14.71
CA ALA A 142 1.51 2.91 14.97
C ALA A 142 2.00 3.62 13.68
N GLY A 143 3.10 4.38 13.78
CA GLY A 143 3.69 5.17 12.67
C GLY A 143 3.24 6.64 12.66
N TYR A 144 2.29 6.96 13.54
CA TYR A 144 1.69 8.28 13.68
C TYR A 144 1.37 8.53 15.16
N THR A 145 1.35 9.81 15.54
CA THR A 145 0.95 10.27 16.87
C THR A 145 -0.19 11.26 16.79
N ILE A 146 -0.94 11.35 17.89
CA ILE A 146 -1.98 12.35 18.08
C ILE A 146 -1.57 13.22 19.26
N ASP A 147 -1.73 14.54 19.13
CA ASP A 147 -1.61 15.44 20.27
C ASP A 147 -2.78 15.18 21.24
N GLU A 148 -2.49 14.53 22.37
CA GLU A 148 -3.52 14.16 23.33
C GLU A 148 -4.25 15.37 23.92
N SER A 149 -3.53 16.48 24.13
CA SER A 149 -4.10 17.70 24.71
C SER A 149 -5.09 18.32 23.72
N ALA A 150 -4.68 18.41 22.45
CA ALA A 150 -5.53 18.90 21.38
C ALA A 150 -6.74 17.98 21.15
N ALA A 151 -6.55 16.66 21.17
CA ALA A 151 -7.63 15.69 21.03
C ALA A 151 -8.64 15.77 22.19
N ARG A 152 -8.18 15.88 23.44
CA ARG A 152 -9.08 16.03 24.60
C ARG A 152 -9.83 17.36 24.58
N SER A 153 -9.20 18.42 24.08
CA SER A 153 -9.79 19.76 23.96
C SER A 153 -10.82 19.84 22.84
N ALA A 154 -10.50 19.27 21.66
CA ALA A 154 -11.41 19.24 20.51
C ALA A 154 -12.63 18.34 20.77
N PHE A 155 -12.48 17.32 21.62
CA PHE A 155 -13.54 16.35 21.88
C PHE A 155 -13.76 16.15 23.38
N PRO A 156 -14.33 17.16 24.09
CA PRO A 156 -14.52 17.11 25.53
C PRO A 156 -15.46 15.98 26.00
N LYS A 157 -16.23 15.38 25.06
CA LYS A 157 -17.10 14.21 25.30
C LYS A 157 -16.36 12.86 25.29
N LEU A 158 -15.08 12.79 24.90
CA LEU A 158 -14.21 11.59 25.08
C LEU A 158 -14.08 11.15 26.54
N LYS A 159 -14.57 11.95 27.50
CA LYS A 159 -14.61 11.65 28.94
C LYS A 159 -15.56 10.49 29.29
N ARG A 160 -16.45 10.08 28.40
CA ARG A 160 -17.28 8.88 28.58
C ARG A 160 -16.95 7.90 27.47
N ASP A 161 -16.75 6.66 27.86
CA ASP A 161 -16.40 5.56 26.97
C ASP A 161 -17.27 5.60 25.70
N TRP A 162 -16.66 5.28 24.56
CA TRP A 162 -17.27 5.15 23.23
C TRP A 162 -17.46 6.45 22.43
N GLY A 163 -16.49 6.75 21.58
CA GLY A 163 -16.64 7.65 20.44
C GLY A 163 -15.55 7.39 19.40
N THR A 164 -15.91 7.34 18.12
CA THR A 164 -14.95 7.42 17.01
C THR A 164 -14.82 8.90 16.66
N ILE A 165 -13.61 9.40 16.64
CA ILE A 165 -13.32 10.77 16.26
C ILE A 165 -12.30 10.73 15.16
N GLU A 166 -12.66 11.25 13.99
CA GLU A 166 -11.73 11.54 12.91
C GLU A 166 -10.93 12.80 13.28
N ALA A 167 -9.70 12.62 13.73
CA ALA A 167 -8.79 13.73 14.00
C ALA A 167 -7.88 13.96 12.79
N GLU A 168 -7.77 15.22 12.34
CA GLU A 168 -6.73 15.66 11.38
C GLU A 168 -5.42 16.01 12.10
N ILE A 169 -5.40 15.99 13.44
CA ILE A 169 -4.23 16.30 14.26
C ILE A 169 -3.35 15.06 14.38
N ILE A 170 -2.82 14.62 13.24
CA ILE A 170 -1.97 13.44 13.13
C ILE A 170 -0.59 13.91 12.71
N LYS A 171 0.42 13.63 13.52
CA LYS A 171 1.82 13.86 13.17
C LYS A 171 2.45 12.53 12.81
N SER A 172 3.11 12.50 11.65
CA SER A 172 3.91 11.33 11.29
C SER A 172 5.09 11.18 12.23
N GLU A 173 5.39 9.95 12.62
CA GLU A 173 6.64 9.60 13.34
C GLU A 173 7.83 9.46 12.39
N TYR A 174 7.56 9.36 11.08
CA TYR A 174 8.53 9.07 10.05
C TYR A 174 8.37 10.01 8.84
N PRO A 175 9.45 10.51 8.24
CA PRO A 175 9.34 11.44 7.10
C PRO A 175 8.78 10.79 5.83
N SER A 176 8.86 9.46 5.70
CA SER A 176 8.35 8.75 4.53
C SER A 176 8.03 7.29 4.83
N PHE A 177 7.32 6.64 3.91
CA PHE A 177 7.08 5.20 3.93
C PHE A 177 7.03 4.62 2.51
N ARG A 178 7.07 3.30 2.39
CA ARG A 178 6.78 2.56 1.15
C ARG A 178 5.54 1.70 1.33
N VAL A 179 4.78 1.56 0.26
CA VAL A 179 3.73 0.55 0.15
C VAL A 179 4.33 -0.70 -0.47
N GLU A 180 4.11 -1.85 0.17
CA GLU A 180 4.47 -3.16 -0.39
C GLU A 180 3.25 -4.07 -0.48
N PHE A 181 3.04 -4.64 -1.67
CA PHE A 181 2.09 -5.71 -1.92
C PHE A 181 2.87 -7.00 -2.16
N GLN A 182 2.61 -8.03 -1.35
CA GLN A 182 3.28 -9.30 -1.45
C GLN A 182 2.29 -10.47 -1.47
N VAL A 183 2.48 -11.41 -2.40
CA VAL A 183 1.82 -12.71 -2.41
C VAL A 183 2.90 -13.78 -2.53
N SER A 184 2.85 -14.77 -1.65
CA SER A 184 3.71 -15.95 -1.72
C SER A 184 2.87 -17.20 -1.91
N SER A 185 3.11 -17.98 -2.97
CA SER A 185 2.48 -19.29 -3.09
C SER A 185 3.12 -20.36 -2.20
N ALA A 186 4.22 -20.07 -1.49
CA ALA A 186 4.95 -21.10 -0.75
C ALA A 186 4.12 -21.81 0.34
N SER A 187 3.13 -21.13 0.92
CA SER A 187 2.20 -21.71 1.90
C SER A 187 1.00 -22.42 1.28
N TYR A 188 0.84 -22.36 -0.05
CA TYR A 188 -0.24 -23.03 -0.77
C TYR A 188 0.10 -24.51 -0.98
N LYS A 189 -0.59 -25.37 -0.25
CA LYS A 189 -0.31 -26.81 -0.22
C LYS A 189 -0.50 -27.51 -1.57
N GLU A 190 -1.41 -27.01 -2.41
CA GLU A 190 -1.75 -27.64 -3.70
C GLU A 190 -0.66 -27.39 -4.75
N ASP A 191 -0.15 -26.16 -4.86
CA ASP A 191 1.00 -25.83 -5.72
C ASP A 191 1.85 -24.70 -5.11
N PRO A 192 2.92 -25.02 -4.36
CA PRO A 192 3.82 -24.04 -3.77
C PRO A 192 4.49 -23.12 -4.80
N THR A 193 4.54 -23.53 -6.07
CA THR A 193 5.20 -22.84 -7.18
C THR A 193 4.24 -22.16 -8.14
N LEU A 194 2.95 -22.08 -7.79
CA LEU A 194 1.86 -21.62 -8.65
C LEU A 194 2.20 -20.31 -9.37
N LEU A 195 2.71 -19.29 -8.66
CA LEU A 195 3.00 -17.99 -9.28
C LEU A 195 4.03 -18.07 -10.42
N ARG A 196 5.03 -18.95 -10.29
CA ARG A 196 6.02 -19.20 -11.35
C ARG A 196 5.39 -19.94 -12.53
N THR A 197 4.55 -20.92 -12.25
CA THR A 197 3.77 -21.65 -13.25
C THR A 197 2.88 -20.69 -14.03
N LEU A 198 2.17 -19.79 -13.34
CA LEU A 198 1.33 -18.77 -13.95
C LEU A 198 2.13 -17.77 -14.78
N ASN A 199 3.29 -17.32 -14.31
CA ASN A 199 4.15 -16.41 -15.08
C ASN A 199 4.57 -17.02 -16.43
N SER A 200 4.85 -18.32 -16.44
CA SER A 200 5.16 -19.06 -17.68
C SER A 200 3.92 -19.27 -18.55
N ARG A 201 2.80 -19.70 -17.94
CA ARG A 201 1.51 -19.98 -18.62
C ARG A 201 0.92 -18.72 -19.25
N TRP A 202 1.05 -17.58 -18.60
CA TRP A 202 0.48 -16.31 -19.02
C TRP A 202 1.44 -15.42 -19.80
N LYS A 203 2.66 -15.88 -20.11
CA LYS A 203 3.70 -15.13 -20.82
C LYS A 203 3.21 -14.40 -22.07
N LYS A 204 2.25 -14.99 -22.81
CA LYS A 204 1.65 -14.39 -24.01
C LYS A 204 0.78 -13.15 -23.74
N PHE A 205 0.33 -12.95 -22.51
CA PHE A 205 -0.46 -11.82 -22.05
C PHE A 205 0.36 -10.77 -21.32
N GLY A 206 1.53 -11.16 -20.80
CA GLY A 206 2.43 -10.33 -20.02
C GLY A 206 3.15 -11.11 -18.94
N GLN A 207 3.98 -10.40 -18.18
CA GLN A 207 4.76 -10.97 -17.09
C GLN A 207 4.25 -10.52 -15.72
N LEU A 208 4.32 -11.41 -14.74
CA LEU A 208 4.12 -11.09 -13.33
C LEU A 208 5.41 -10.48 -12.75
N PRO A 209 5.32 -9.42 -11.93
CA PRO A 209 6.46 -8.89 -11.17
C PRO A 209 6.82 -9.87 -10.04
N LEU A 210 7.69 -10.82 -10.35
CA LEU A 210 8.15 -11.84 -9.41
C LEU A 210 9.55 -11.54 -8.88
N ASP A 211 9.72 -11.71 -7.57
CA ASP A 211 10.99 -11.79 -6.86
C ASP A 211 11.15 -13.22 -6.32
N GLY A 212 11.87 -14.05 -7.08
CA GLY A 212 11.94 -15.50 -6.87
C GLY A 212 10.58 -16.18 -7.03
N HIS A 213 10.03 -16.68 -5.91
CA HIS A 213 8.73 -17.35 -5.85
C HIS A 213 7.58 -16.44 -5.44
N ASN A 214 7.87 -15.18 -5.14
CA ASN A 214 6.91 -14.24 -4.57
C ASN A 214 6.53 -13.21 -5.61
N TYR A 215 5.24 -12.89 -5.70
CA TYR A 215 4.81 -11.66 -6.33
C TYR A 215 5.09 -10.51 -5.37
N ILE A 216 5.81 -9.49 -5.83
CA ILE A 216 6.13 -8.32 -5.02
C ILE A 216 5.97 -7.05 -5.87
N LEU A 217 5.15 -6.12 -5.39
CA LEU A 217 5.14 -4.73 -5.84
C LEU A 217 5.55 -3.81 -4.70
N ARG A 218 6.58 -2.99 -4.92
CA ARG A 218 7.07 -2.01 -3.95
C ARG A 218 6.99 -0.61 -4.53
N SER A 219 6.49 0.33 -3.74
CA SER A 219 6.52 1.73 -4.13
C SER A 219 7.90 2.35 -3.91
N GLN A 220 8.19 3.41 -4.66
CA GLN A 220 9.16 4.41 -4.25
C GLN A 220 8.77 5.00 -2.88
N PRO A 221 9.72 5.59 -2.13
CA PRO A 221 9.40 6.33 -0.91
C PRO A 221 8.31 7.39 -1.17
N ILE A 222 7.27 7.37 -0.35
CA ILE A 222 6.17 8.32 -0.34
C ILE A 222 6.40 9.26 0.84
N VAL A 223 6.46 10.56 0.56
CA VAL A 223 6.60 11.60 1.59
C VAL A 223 5.37 11.59 2.50
N ASN A 224 5.60 11.69 3.81
CA ASN A 224 4.58 11.54 4.84
C ASN A 224 4.41 12.84 5.66
N ASP A 225 4.20 13.94 4.93
CA ASP A 225 3.94 15.29 5.47
C ASP A 225 2.50 15.42 5.96
#